data_AF-A0A352AGP5-F1
#
_entry.id   AF-A0A352AGP5-F1
#
_cell.length_a   1.000
_cell.length_b   1.000
_cell.length_c   1.000
_cell.angle_alpha   90.00
_cell.angle_beta   90.00
_cell.angle_gamma   90.00
#
_symmetry.space_group_name_H-M   'P 1'
#
loop_
_entity.id
_entity.type
_entity.pdbx_description
1 polymer ?
#
loop_
_entity_poly.entity_id
_entity_poly.type
_entity_poly.pdbx_seq_one_letter_code
_entity_poly.pdbx_strand_id
1 'polypeptide(L)'
;MLELCLKPIASRSKYAQVQLRLCQCEKGHSGHCDEFPFLRGFKVSHPLVAKKIERDATMTTGASWKSQDAGPNRILRWVMLLSDEELLGFSIDMKKLKPQVVAKLREKAASYKDCIEVSKKLTWLAYQMLDAPQPSAEIAAYLEAQFGATILGSTTCIVCRQPLSFNLFSEARKGRAEIETGHMNPRSHKAHNVGFVHRECNIAQGQRTLQEFYSWIKEILERAESNPIARNPDVQNPEVD
;
A
#
# COMPACT_ATOMS: atom_id res chain seq x y z
N MET A 1 -4.46 24.11 8.14
CA MET A 1 -3.50 22.98 8.05
C MET A 1 -3.18 22.57 9.47
N LEU A 2 -3.35 21.30 9.84
CA LEU A 2 -3.11 20.82 11.21
C LEU A 2 -1.61 20.89 11.54
N GLU A 3 -1.24 21.54 12.64
CA GLU A 3 0.14 21.53 13.14
C GLU A 3 0.39 20.27 13.97
N LEU A 4 1.48 19.54 13.66
CA LEU A 4 1.82 18.28 14.32
C LEU A 4 2.85 18.47 15.43
N CYS A 5 2.81 17.59 16.44
CA CYS A 5 3.71 17.60 17.58
C CYS A 5 5.18 17.34 17.18
N LEU A 6 5.43 16.33 16.36
CA LEU A 6 6.74 15.94 15.82
C LEU A 6 7.86 15.69 16.84
N LYS A 7 7.55 15.64 18.14
CA LYS A 7 8.52 15.26 19.17
C LYS A 7 9.05 13.85 18.88
N PRO A 8 10.37 13.60 19.06
CA PRO A 8 10.92 12.26 18.92
C PRO A 8 10.27 11.25 19.87
N ILE A 9 9.93 10.08 19.35
CA ILE A 9 9.41 8.95 20.11
C ILE A 9 10.54 7.93 20.26
N ALA A 10 10.81 7.52 21.50
CA ALA A 10 11.78 6.47 21.77
C ALA A 10 11.38 5.17 21.07
N SER A 11 12.32 4.56 20.35
CA SER A 11 12.10 3.33 19.61
C SER A 11 13.13 2.29 19.99
N ARG A 12 12.67 1.05 20.24
CA ARG A 12 13.54 -0.12 20.42
C ARG A 12 13.92 -0.79 19.09
N SER A 13 13.51 -0.21 17.96
CA SER A 13 13.86 -0.71 16.64
C SER A 13 15.38 -0.68 16.46
N LYS A 14 15.95 -1.75 15.87
CA LYS A 14 17.37 -1.76 15.48
C LYS A 14 17.74 -0.68 14.46
N TYR A 15 16.75 -0.01 13.88
CA TYR A 15 16.88 1.06 12.88
C TYR A 15 16.62 2.46 13.47
N ALA A 16 16.50 2.60 14.80
CA ALA A 16 16.13 3.87 15.44
C ALA A 16 17.12 5.03 15.13
N GLN A 17 18.39 4.70 14.90
CA GLN A 17 19.45 5.64 14.51
C GLN A 17 19.35 6.12 13.06
N VAL A 18 18.67 5.38 12.19
CA VAL A 18 18.50 5.76 10.77
C VAL A 18 17.50 6.90 10.65
N GLN A 19 16.42 6.83 11.42
CA GLN A 19 15.35 7.81 11.40
C GLN A 19 14.64 7.81 12.74
N LEU A 20 14.60 8.97 13.38
CA LEU A 20 13.79 9.20 14.57
C LEU A 20 12.31 9.01 14.21
N ARG A 21 11.59 8.24 15.03
CA ARG A 21 10.12 8.20 14.98
C ARG A 21 9.59 9.49 15.55
N LEU A 22 8.60 10.10 14.90
CA LEU A 22 8.09 11.42 15.27
C LEU A 22 6.62 11.33 15.64
N CYS A 23 6.22 12.02 16.71
CA CYS A 23 4.83 12.12 17.12
C CYS A 23 3.97 12.75 16.01
N GLN A 24 2.87 12.06 15.68
CA GLN A 24 1.90 12.53 14.69
C GLN A 24 0.60 13.05 15.35
N CYS A 25 0.58 13.22 16.67
CA CYS A 25 -0.53 13.90 17.34
C CYS A 25 -0.50 15.41 17.01
N GLU A 26 -1.62 16.10 17.22
CA GLU A 26 -1.68 17.56 17.10
C GLU A 26 -0.70 18.23 18.08
N LYS A 27 -0.13 19.37 17.67
CA LYS A 27 0.77 20.16 18.52
C LYS A 27 0.04 20.60 19.79
N GLY A 28 0.65 20.36 20.94
CA GLY A 28 0.04 20.65 22.24
C GLY A 28 -0.92 19.58 22.76
N HIS A 29 -1.01 18.41 22.10
CA HIS A 29 -1.82 17.30 22.59
C HIS A 29 -1.48 16.93 24.05
N SER A 30 -2.50 16.47 24.79
CA SER A 30 -2.32 15.84 26.08
C SER A 30 -1.95 14.35 25.92
N GLY A 31 -1.37 13.76 26.95
CA GLY A 31 -1.00 12.33 26.95
C GLY A 31 0.28 11.98 26.20
N HIS A 32 0.45 10.69 25.91
CA HIS A 32 1.68 10.17 25.33
C HIS A 32 1.80 10.50 23.83
N CYS A 33 3.03 10.74 23.37
CA CYS A 33 3.32 10.88 21.96
C CYS A 33 3.09 9.55 21.22
N ASP A 34 2.38 9.60 20.09
CA ASP A 34 2.03 8.43 19.27
C ASP A 34 2.42 8.70 17.81
N GLU A 35 3.03 7.70 17.17
CA GLU A 35 3.44 7.74 15.77
C GLU A 35 2.25 7.49 14.81
N PHE A 36 1.23 6.77 15.27
CA PHE A 36 0.04 6.45 14.47
C PHE A 36 -1.25 6.71 15.26
N PRO A 37 -1.51 7.95 15.70
CA PRO A 37 -2.71 8.29 16.47
C PRO A 37 -3.99 8.12 15.64
N PHE A 38 -3.92 8.42 14.35
CA PHE A 38 -5.02 8.23 13.40
C PHE A 38 -5.45 6.76 13.24
N LEU A 39 -4.60 5.79 13.61
CA LEU A 39 -4.94 4.37 13.63
C LEU A 39 -5.55 3.89 14.95
N ARG A 40 -5.67 4.71 16.00
CA ARG A 40 -6.12 4.27 17.34
C ARG A 40 -7.47 3.56 17.32
N GLY A 41 -8.44 4.09 16.57
CA GLY A 41 -9.76 3.46 16.41
C GLY A 41 -9.68 2.04 15.83
N PHE A 42 -8.88 1.85 14.78
CA PHE A 42 -8.64 0.51 14.21
C PHE A 42 -7.76 -0.37 15.11
N LYS A 43 -6.78 0.17 15.84
CA LYS A 43 -5.96 -0.63 16.77
C LYS A 43 -6.82 -1.33 17.82
N VAL A 44 -7.94 -0.72 18.22
CA VAL A 44 -8.90 -1.30 19.18
C VAL A 44 -9.92 -2.19 18.48
N SER A 45 -10.63 -1.68 17.47
CA SER A 45 -11.77 -2.39 16.86
C SER A 45 -11.37 -3.42 15.81
N HIS A 46 -10.32 -3.15 15.02
CA HIS A 46 -9.91 -3.93 13.85
C HIS A 46 -8.38 -4.03 13.76
N PRO A 47 -7.71 -4.64 14.76
CA PRO A 47 -6.26 -4.57 14.92
C PRO A 47 -5.49 -5.14 13.72
N LEU A 48 -6.07 -6.09 12.98
CA LEU A 48 -5.46 -6.63 11.77
C LEU A 48 -5.43 -5.61 10.62
N VAL A 49 -6.45 -4.76 10.50
CA VAL A 49 -6.50 -3.67 9.52
C VAL A 49 -5.45 -2.62 9.86
N ALA A 50 -5.36 -2.20 11.13
CA ALA A 50 -4.34 -1.26 11.58
C ALA A 50 -2.92 -1.79 11.28
N LYS A 51 -2.64 -3.05 11.62
CA LYS A 51 -1.35 -3.70 11.32
C LYS A 51 -1.08 -3.79 9.82
N LYS A 52 -2.09 -4.07 8.99
CA LYS A 52 -1.96 -4.10 7.54
C LYS A 52 -1.59 -2.73 6.99
N ILE A 53 -2.30 -1.68 7.40
CA ILE A 53 -2.04 -0.30 6.95
C ILE A 53 -0.62 0.12 7.35
N GLU A 54 -0.26 -0.05 8.62
CA GLU A 54 1.08 0.29 9.12
C GLU A 54 2.17 -0.48 8.36
N ARG A 55 1.99 -1.79 8.15
CA ARG A 55 2.94 -2.62 7.42
C ARG A 55 3.06 -2.21 5.96
N ASP A 56 1.95 -2.08 5.24
CA ASP A 56 1.96 -1.81 3.81
C ASP A 56 2.56 -0.41 3.52
N ALA A 57 2.33 0.54 4.43
CA ALA A 57 2.93 1.86 4.42
C ALA A 57 4.43 1.85 4.76
N THR A 58 4.87 1.15 5.81
CA THR A 58 6.24 1.33 6.33
C THR A 58 7.24 0.24 5.95
N MET A 59 6.78 -0.93 5.52
CA MET A 59 7.65 -2.09 5.27
C MET A 59 7.77 -2.40 3.77
N THR A 60 8.92 -2.93 3.37
CA THR A 60 9.10 -3.56 2.07
C THR A 60 8.39 -4.91 1.99
N THR A 61 8.10 -5.34 0.76
CA THR A 61 7.58 -6.68 0.49
C THR A 61 8.64 -7.73 0.79
N GLY A 62 8.31 -8.73 1.60
CA GLY A 62 9.18 -9.86 1.93
C GLY A 62 8.39 -11.02 2.53
N ALA A 63 8.84 -12.24 2.26
CA ALA A 63 8.25 -13.47 2.81
C ALA A 63 8.34 -13.47 4.34
N SER A 64 7.34 -14.05 5.00
CA SER A 64 7.26 -14.14 6.46
C SER A 64 8.38 -14.96 7.11
N TRP A 65 9.21 -15.65 6.32
CA TRP A 65 10.29 -16.51 6.77
C TRP A 65 11.64 -16.07 6.19
N LYS A 66 12.70 -16.17 6.99
CA LYS A 66 14.08 -16.00 6.55
C LYS A 66 14.43 -17.21 5.68
N SER A 67 14.75 -17.00 4.40
CA SER A 67 15.57 -17.96 3.65
C SER A 67 16.80 -17.23 3.11
N GLN A 68 17.90 -17.95 2.95
CA GLN A 68 19.13 -17.40 2.37
C GLN A 68 18.90 -16.82 0.97
N ASP A 69 17.92 -17.37 0.23
CA ASP A 69 17.56 -16.93 -1.13
C ASP A 69 16.54 -15.79 -1.20
N ALA A 70 15.63 -15.66 -0.23
CA ALA A 70 14.54 -14.68 -0.27
C ALA A 70 14.91 -13.31 0.31
N GLY A 71 16.08 -13.21 0.96
CA GLY A 71 16.56 -12.01 1.61
C GLY A 71 15.94 -11.76 2.99
N PRO A 72 16.32 -10.65 3.65
CA PRO A 72 15.82 -10.28 4.97
C PRO A 72 14.29 -10.10 4.96
N ASN A 73 13.63 -10.69 5.97
CA ASN A 73 12.19 -10.55 6.17
C ASN A 73 11.86 -9.09 6.49
N ARG A 74 11.12 -8.43 5.59
CA ARG A 74 10.50 -7.09 5.71
C ARG A 74 11.40 -6.04 6.36
N ILE A 75 11.92 -5.12 5.55
CA ILE A 75 12.75 -3.98 6.01
C ILE A 75 11.90 -2.72 5.98
N LEU A 76 12.17 -1.76 6.86
CA LEU A 76 11.53 -0.43 6.79
C LEU A 76 11.91 0.26 5.46
N ARG A 77 10.95 0.87 4.77
CA ARG A 77 11.18 1.47 3.44
C ARG A 77 12.26 2.54 3.44
N TRP A 78 12.36 3.35 4.50
CA TRP A 78 13.41 4.38 4.61
C TRP A 78 14.78 3.81 4.95
N VAL A 79 14.86 2.62 5.55
CA VAL A 79 16.14 1.91 5.72
C VAL A 79 16.67 1.47 4.36
N MET A 80 15.79 1.11 3.43
CA MET A 80 16.19 0.77 2.05
C MET A 80 16.67 1.98 1.22
N LEU A 81 16.75 3.19 1.79
CA LEU A 81 17.42 4.34 1.17
C LEU A 81 18.93 4.37 1.44
N LEU A 82 19.41 3.63 2.46
CA LEU A 82 20.82 3.58 2.84
C LEU A 82 21.69 2.89 1.78
N SER A 83 22.99 3.20 1.75
CA SER A 83 23.95 2.51 0.89
C SER A 83 24.10 1.02 1.26
N ASP A 84 24.69 0.21 0.37
CA ASP A 84 24.94 -1.21 0.64
C ASP A 84 25.90 -1.39 1.84
N GLU A 85 26.85 -0.48 2.01
CA GLU A 85 27.80 -0.46 3.13
C GLU A 85 27.10 -0.17 4.47
N GLU A 86 26.20 0.82 4.48
CA GLU A 86 25.40 1.14 5.66
C GLU A 86 24.44 -0.01 6.02
N LEU A 87 23.82 -0.63 5.02
CA LEU A 87 22.93 -1.79 5.20
C LEU A 87 23.68 -3.00 5.77
N LEU A 88 24.94 -3.21 5.40
CA LEU A 88 25.78 -4.28 5.96
C LEU A 88 25.92 -4.15 7.49
N GLY A 89 25.98 -2.92 8.01
CA GLY A 89 25.97 -2.63 9.45
C GLY A 89 24.70 -3.13 10.18
N PHE A 90 23.59 -3.32 9.47
CA PHE A 90 22.34 -3.90 9.98
C PHE A 90 22.19 -5.40 9.68
N SER A 91 23.28 -6.04 9.26
CA SER A 91 23.33 -7.42 8.77
C SER A 91 22.48 -7.66 7.53
N ILE A 92 22.39 -6.65 6.65
CA ILE A 92 21.72 -6.73 5.35
C ILE A 92 22.81 -6.67 4.27
N ASP A 93 23.27 -7.84 3.85
CA ASP A 93 24.31 -7.97 2.83
C ASP A 93 23.68 -8.04 1.44
N MET A 94 23.57 -6.89 0.78
CA MET A 94 22.94 -6.77 -0.55
C MET A 94 23.69 -7.56 -1.63
N LYS A 95 25.02 -7.76 -1.47
CA LYS A 95 25.86 -8.48 -2.44
C LYS A 95 25.59 -9.98 -2.44
N LYS A 96 25.03 -10.53 -1.36
CA LYS A 96 24.62 -11.94 -1.27
C LYS A 96 23.24 -12.21 -1.87
N LEU A 97 22.50 -11.17 -2.26
CA LEU A 97 21.16 -11.31 -2.82
C LEU A 97 21.22 -11.37 -4.35
N LYS A 98 20.27 -12.09 -4.97
CA LYS A 98 20.12 -12.09 -6.43
C LYS A 98 19.81 -10.67 -6.93
N PRO A 99 20.33 -10.23 -8.09
CA PRO A 99 20.11 -8.87 -8.60
C PRO A 99 18.64 -8.46 -8.68
N GLN A 100 17.77 -9.39 -9.06
CA GLN A 100 16.32 -9.20 -9.11
C GLN A 100 15.68 -8.97 -7.73
N VAL A 101 16.23 -9.56 -6.66
CA VAL A 101 15.79 -9.33 -5.27
C VAL A 101 16.25 -7.95 -4.80
N VAL A 102 17.49 -7.58 -5.10
CA VAL A 102 18.04 -6.24 -4.83
C VAL A 102 17.18 -5.17 -5.50
N ALA A 103 16.90 -5.31 -6.80
CA ALA A 103 16.06 -4.38 -7.54
C ALA A 103 14.67 -4.24 -6.90
N LYS A 104 14.00 -5.36 -6.57
CA LYS A 104 12.69 -5.34 -5.90
C LYS A 104 12.72 -4.65 -4.54
N LEU A 105 13.76 -4.84 -3.73
CA LEU A 105 13.89 -4.18 -2.44
C LEU A 105 14.11 -2.68 -2.60
N ARG A 106 14.98 -2.28 -3.53
CA ARG A 106 15.30 -0.88 -3.83
C ARG A 106 14.10 -0.14 -4.43
N GLU A 107 13.31 -0.79 -5.29
CA GLU A 107 12.06 -0.24 -5.84
C GLU A 107 11.01 0.10 -4.76
N LYS A 108 11.12 -0.47 -3.56
CA LYS A 108 10.18 -0.23 -2.45
C LYS A 108 10.67 0.82 -1.46
N ALA A 109 11.87 1.39 -1.66
CA ALA A 109 12.41 2.42 -0.80
C ALA A 109 11.55 3.70 -0.83
N ALA A 110 11.39 4.34 0.33
CA ALA A 110 10.58 5.54 0.48
C ALA A 110 10.98 6.31 1.74
N SER A 111 10.83 7.63 1.75
CA SER A 111 11.14 8.43 2.94
C SER A 111 10.19 8.11 4.10
N TYR A 112 10.64 8.37 5.33
CA TYR A 112 9.80 8.23 6.51
C TYR A 112 8.52 9.06 6.42
N LYS A 113 8.67 10.33 6.03
CA LYS A 113 7.55 11.26 5.83
C LYS A 113 6.53 10.68 4.86
N ASP A 114 6.98 10.20 3.70
CA ASP A 114 6.09 9.61 2.71
C ASP A 114 5.37 8.36 3.23
N CYS A 115 6.05 7.50 3.98
CA CYS A 115 5.44 6.31 4.60
C CYS A 115 4.34 6.70 5.60
N ILE A 116 4.59 7.71 6.43
CA ILE A 116 3.61 8.20 7.41
C ILE A 116 2.40 8.82 6.69
N GLU A 117 2.62 9.63 5.65
CA GLU A 117 1.54 10.22 4.85
C GLU A 117 0.71 9.15 4.11
N VAL A 118 1.35 8.10 3.60
CA VAL A 118 0.66 6.94 3.03
C VAL A 118 -0.19 6.23 4.08
N SER A 119 0.32 6.04 5.30
CA SER A 119 -0.44 5.43 6.40
C SER A 119 -1.69 6.24 6.75
N LYS A 120 -1.57 7.58 6.83
CA LYS A 120 -2.70 8.50 7.03
C LYS A 120 -3.71 8.37 5.90
N LYS A 121 -3.27 8.38 4.64
CA LYS A 121 -4.14 8.27 3.46
C LYS A 121 -4.91 6.94 3.44
N LEU A 122 -4.22 5.83 3.68
CA LEU A 122 -4.85 4.50 3.71
C LEU A 122 -5.86 4.39 4.86
N THR A 123 -5.58 5.01 6.01
CA THR A 123 -6.54 5.08 7.11
C THR A 123 -7.80 5.85 6.72
N TRP A 124 -7.65 7.02 6.11
CA TRP A 124 -8.76 7.84 5.61
C TRP A 124 -9.59 7.11 4.55
N LEU A 125 -8.95 6.39 3.63
CA LEU A 125 -9.64 5.55 2.64
C LEU A 125 -10.39 4.38 3.31
N ALA A 126 -9.82 3.75 4.34
CA ALA A 126 -10.43 2.61 4.99
C ALA A 126 -11.73 2.98 5.71
N TYR A 127 -11.80 4.14 6.38
CA TYR A 127 -13.03 4.65 7.00
C TYR A 127 -14.15 5.01 5.99
N GLN A 128 -13.80 5.14 4.71
CA GLN A 128 -14.74 5.50 3.63
C GLN A 128 -15.19 4.31 2.79
N MET A 129 -14.73 3.10 3.11
CA MET A 129 -15.23 1.89 2.46
C MET A 129 -16.71 1.66 2.80
N LEU A 130 -17.39 0.88 1.97
CA LEU A 130 -18.68 0.30 2.38
C LEU A 130 -18.46 -0.50 3.67
N ASP A 131 -19.47 -0.58 4.54
CA ASP A 131 -19.47 -1.34 5.80
C ASP A 131 -18.30 -1.04 6.79
N ALA A 132 -17.56 0.05 6.58
CA ALA A 132 -16.53 0.50 7.50
C ALA A 132 -17.12 0.95 8.85
N PRO A 133 -16.40 0.73 9.97
CA PRO A 133 -16.79 1.31 11.25
C PRO A 133 -16.71 2.84 11.18
N GLN A 134 -17.55 3.52 11.96
CA GLN A 134 -17.49 4.97 12.06
C GLN A 134 -16.25 5.41 12.86
N PRO A 135 -15.44 6.37 12.36
CA PRO A 135 -14.34 6.94 13.13
C PRO A 135 -14.89 7.74 14.33
N SER A 136 -14.10 7.86 15.40
CA SER A 136 -14.39 8.84 16.45
C SER A 136 -14.28 10.27 15.87
N ALA A 137 -14.97 11.23 16.48
CA ALA A 137 -14.94 12.63 16.05
C ALA A 137 -13.50 13.19 15.97
N GLU A 138 -12.63 12.81 16.91
CA GLU A 138 -11.22 13.20 16.92
C GLU A 138 -10.45 12.65 15.69
N ILE A 139 -10.64 11.37 15.37
CA ILE A 139 -9.96 10.73 14.23
C ILE A 139 -10.50 11.27 12.91
N ALA A 140 -11.82 11.47 12.81
CA ALA A 140 -12.45 12.07 11.65
C ALA A 140 -11.87 13.48 11.39
N ALA A 141 -11.91 14.36 12.39
CA ALA A 141 -11.37 15.71 12.29
C ALA A 141 -9.88 15.73 11.90
N TYR A 142 -9.08 14.84 12.50
CA TYR A 142 -7.66 14.71 12.18
C TYR A 142 -7.42 14.37 10.70
N LEU A 143 -8.14 13.36 10.16
CA LEU A 143 -7.95 12.90 8.78
C LEU A 143 -8.57 13.86 7.76
N GLU A 144 -9.71 14.46 8.09
CA GLU A 144 -10.39 15.43 7.21
C GLU A 144 -9.62 16.73 7.05
N ALA A 145 -8.92 17.17 8.09
CA ALA A 145 -8.00 18.30 8.02
C ALA A 145 -6.83 18.07 7.03
N GLN A 146 -6.54 16.82 6.66
CA GLN A 146 -5.47 16.44 5.74
C GLN A 146 -5.98 16.12 4.32
N PHE A 147 -7.12 15.44 4.20
CA PHE A 147 -7.57 14.86 2.93
C PHE A 147 -8.97 15.28 2.48
N GLY A 148 -9.68 16.09 3.26
CA GLY A 148 -11.07 16.46 3.02
C GLY A 148 -12.07 15.51 3.67
N ALA A 149 -13.36 15.82 3.53
CA ALA A 149 -14.46 15.14 4.21
C ALA A 149 -14.45 13.62 4.02
N THR A 150 -14.78 12.88 5.07
CA THR A 150 -14.96 11.43 5.04
C THR A 150 -16.35 11.12 4.49
N ILE A 151 -16.43 10.53 3.29
CA ILE A 151 -17.70 10.14 2.67
C ILE A 151 -17.83 8.62 2.68
N LEU A 152 -18.76 8.08 3.47
CA LEU A 152 -18.99 6.63 3.56
C LEU A 152 -19.34 6.03 2.20
N GLY A 153 -18.72 4.90 1.86
CA GLY A 153 -18.91 4.21 0.58
C GLY A 153 -18.20 4.84 -0.63
N SER A 154 -17.42 5.91 -0.44
CA SER A 154 -16.72 6.59 -1.54
C SER A 154 -15.42 5.91 -1.95
N THR A 155 -14.84 5.05 -1.11
CA THR A 155 -13.60 4.35 -1.46
C THR A 155 -13.85 3.27 -2.51
N THR A 156 -13.24 3.44 -3.68
CA THR A 156 -13.25 2.48 -4.79
C THR A 156 -11.87 1.87 -5.03
N CYS A 157 -11.85 0.68 -5.65
CA CYS A 157 -10.63 0.10 -6.20
C CYS A 157 -9.99 1.07 -7.21
N ILE A 158 -8.71 1.41 -7.05
CA ILE A 158 -8.07 2.41 -7.94
C ILE A 158 -7.96 1.93 -9.41
N VAL A 159 -8.08 0.62 -9.64
CA VAL A 159 -8.02 -0.02 -10.96
C VAL A 159 -9.42 -0.25 -11.55
N CYS A 160 -10.28 -1.06 -10.92
CA CYS A 160 -11.58 -1.37 -11.51
C CYS A 160 -12.68 -0.34 -11.20
N ARG A 161 -12.40 0.64 -10.33
CA ARG A 161 -13.33 1.69 -9.89
C ARG A 161 -14.61 1.20 -9.19
N GLN A 162 -14.73 -0.09 -8.92
CA GLN A 162 -15.83 -0.61 -8.12
C GLN A 162 -15.66 -0.22 -6.64
N PRO A 163 -16.79 0.01 -5.92
CA PRO A 163 -16.77 0.23 -4.48
C PRO A 163 -16.06 -0.89 -3.73
N LEU A 164 -15.31 -0.55 -2.68
CA LEU A 164 -14.64 -1.50 -1.81
C LEU A 164 -15.41 -1.64 -0.50
N SER A 165 -15.67 -2.89 -0.10
CA SER A 165 -16.16 -3.24 1.23
C SER A 165 -15.00 -3.36 2.21
N PHE A 166 -15.19 -2.84 3.42
CA PHE A 166 -14.24 -2.96 4.52
C PHE A 166 -14.11 -4.41 4.98
N ASN A 167 -15.17 -5.22 4.86
CA ASN A 167 -15.16 -6.64 5.19
C ASN A 167 -14.13 -7.45 4.37
N LEU A 168 -13.73 -6.98 3.19
CA LEU A 168 -12.65 -7.59 2.39
C LEU A 168 -11.31 -7.71 3.14
N PHE A 169 -11.08 -6.89 4.18
CA PHE A 169 -9.89 -7.06 5.04
C PHE A 169 -9.93 -8.34 5.88
N SER A 170 -11.12 -8.85 6.20
CA SER A 170 -11.33 -10.04 7.02
C SER A 170 -11.39 -11.32 6.19
N GLU A 171 -11.72 -11.22 4.91
CA GLU A 171 -11.88 -12.35 3.99
C GLU A 171 -10.56 -13.00 3.55
N ALA A 172 -9.42 -12.42 3.96
CA ALA A 172 -8.11 -12.93 3.63
C ALA A 172 -7.92 -14.38 4.15
N ARG A 173 -7.87 -15.34 3.23
CA ARG A 173 -7.54 -16.74 3.52
C ARG A 173 -6.03 -16.93 3.55
N LYS A 174 -5.52 -18.01 4.18
CA LYS A 174 -4.07 -18.28 4.30
C LYS A 174 -3.35 -18.09 2.94
N GLY A 175 -2.58 -17.00 2.81
CA GLY A 175 -1.80 -16.68 1.61
C GLY A 175 -2.51 -15.88 0.50
N ARG A 176 -3.79 -15.56 0.64
CA ARG A 176 -4.58 -14.77 -0.33
C ARG A 176 -5.34 -13.65 0.40
N ALA A 177 -4.95 -12.41 0.15
CA ALA A 177 -5.73 -11.24 0.55
C ALA A 177 -6.73 -10.91 -0.55
N GLU A 178 -7.96 -10.52 -0.23
CA GLU A 178 -8.91 -10.05 -1.25
C GLU A 178 -8.66 -8.58 -1.63
N ILE A 179 -8.06 -7.83 -0.69
CA ILE A 179 -7.72 -6.41 -0.85
C ILE A 179 -6.25 -6.13 -0.53
N GLU A 180 -5.59 -5.39 -1.42
CA GLU A 180 -4.18 -5.04 -1.33
C GLU A 180 -4.01 -3.51 -1.36
N THR A 181 -2.83 -3.05 -0.93
CA THR A 181 -2.43 -1.66 -1.15
C THR A 181 -1.77 -1.61 -2.53
N GLY A 182 -2.33 -0.82 -3.45
CA GLY A 182 -1.78 -0.64 -4.80
C GLY A 182 -1.25 0.76 -5.04
N HIS A 183 -0.56 0.92 -6.17
CA HIS A 183 0.08 2.16 -6.59
C HIS A 183 -0.41 2.53 -7.99
N MET A 184 -0.95 3.73 -8.18
CA MET A 184 -1.41 4.17 -9.49
C MET A 184 -0.25 4.29 -10.49
N ASN A 185 0.88 4.79 -10.01
CA ASN A 185 2.16 4.76 -10.71
C ASN A 185 3.14 3.88 -9.91
N PRO A 186 3.63 2.76 -10.48
CA PRO A 186 4.59 1.90 -9.82
C PRO A 186 5.81 2.66 -9.28
N ARG A 187 6.41 2.15 -8.20
CA ARG A 187 7.64 2.69 -7.57
C ARG A 187 7.51 4.11 -6.96
N SER A 188 6.31 4.70 -6.93
CA SER A 188 6.05 5.97 -6.25
C SER A 188 5.26 5.75 -4.96
N HIS A 189 5.90 5.87 -3.81
CA HIS A 189 5.25 5.64 -2.51
C HIS A 189 4.78 6.96 -1.88
N LYS A 190 3.79 7.62 -2.47
CA LYS A 190 3.25 8.92 -2.00
C LYS A 190 1.76 8.82 -1.72
N ALA A 191 1.24 9.64 -0.79
CA ALA A 191 -0.18 9.63 -0.41
C ALA A 191 -1.14 9.80 -1.60
N HIS A 192 -0.83 10.68 -2.55
CA HIS A 192 -1.68 10.87 -3.75
C HIS A 192 -1.59 9.72 -4.77
N ASN A 193 -0.66 8.77 -4.61
CA ASN A 193 -0.43 7.70 -5.57
C ASN A 193 -0.91 6.32 -5.06
N VAL A 194 -1.30 6.23 -3.80
CA VAL A 194 -1.73 4.98 -3.15
C VAL A 194 -3.24 4.90 -3.03
N GLY A 195 -3.73 3.66 -3.01
CA GLY A 195 -5.08 3.35 -2.60
C GLY A 195 -5.24 1.85 -2.37
N PHE A 196 -6.48 1.44 -2.12
CA PHE A 196 -6.81 0.02 -2.03
C PHE A 196 -7.24 -0.53 -3.37
N VAL A 197 -6.94 -1.80 -3.59
CA VAL A 197 -7.15 -2.49 -4.88
C VAL A 197 -7.58 -3.92 -4.61
N HIS A 198 -8.53 -4.43 -5.38
CA HIS A 198 -8.78 -5.88 -5.42
C HIS A 198 -7.51 -6.59 -5.86
N ARG A 199 -7.21 -7.75 -5.26
CA ARG A 199 -5.97 -8.49 -5.55
C ARG A 199 -5.82 -8.80 -7.03
N GLU A 200 -6.87 -9.28 -7.69
CA GLU A 200 -6.88 -9.64 -9.11
C GLU A 200 -6.53 -8.41 -9.97
N CYS A 201 -7.11 -7.25 -9.62
CA CYS A 201 -6.80 -6.00 -10.30
C CYS A 201 -5.36 -5.56 -10.08
N ASN A 202 -4.81 -5.73 -8.88
CA ASN A 202 -3.41 -5.39 -8.56
C ASN A 202 -2.43 -6.28 -9.34
N ILE A 203 -2.73 -7.58 -9.44
CA ILE A 203 -1.95 -8.54 -10.24
C ILE A 203 -2.04 -8.18 -11.72
N ALA A 204 -3.24 -7.87 -12.23
CA ALA A 204 -3.45 -7.51 -13.62
C ALA A 204 -2.72 -6.21 -14.02
N GLN A 205 -2.74 -5.19 -13.16
CA GLN A 205 -2.00 -3.95 -13.39
C GLN A 205 -0.50 -4.22 -13.53
N GLY A 206 0.06 -5.07 -12.66
CA GLY A 206 1.46 -5.46 -12.69
C GLY A 206 2.41 -4.27 -12.53
N GLN A 207 3.32 -4.08 -13.48
CA GLN A 207 4.33 -3.00 -13.48
C GLN A 207 3.92 -1.77 -14.32
N ARG A 208 2.66 -1.71 -14.77
CA ARG A 208 2.14 -0.58 -15.54
C ARG A 208 1.62 0.51 -14.62
N THR A 209 1.77 1.76 -15.04
CA THR A 209 0.92 2.85 -14.53
C THR A 209 -0.55 2.54 -14.86
N LEU A 210 -1.49 3.17 -14.16
CA LEU A 210 -2.92 3.03 -14.49
C LEU A 210 -3.20 3.45 -15.94
N GLN A 211 -2.55 4.51 -16.41
CA GLN A 211 -2.73 4.98 -17.78
C GLN A 211 -2.27 3.93 -18.80
N GLU A 212 -1.06 3.40 -18.65
CA GLU A 212 -0.54 2.32 -19.50
C GLU A 212 -1.41 1.06 -19.42
N PHE A 213 -1.93 0.73 -18.23
CA PHE A 213 -2.80 -0.43 -18.05
C PHE A 213 -4.13 -0.27 -18.79
N TYR A 214 -4.79 0.88 -18.71
CA TYR A 214 -6.03 1.13 -19.44
C TYR A 214 -5.82 1.23 -20.94
N SER A 215 -4.73 1.87 -21.40
CA SER A 215 -4.37 1.88 -22.82
C SER A 215 -4.17 0.46 -23.35
N TRP A 216 -3.45 -0.37 -22.60
CA TRP A 216 -3.23 -1.79 -22.95
C TRP A 216 -4.53 -2.59 -23.03
N ILE A 217 -5.47 -2.39 -22.10
CA ILE A 217 -6.81 -3.02 -22.17
C ILE A 217 -7.54 -2.56 -23.43
N LYS A 218 -7.55 -1.26 -23.71
CA LYS A 218 -8.24 -0.68 -24.87
C LYS A 218 -7.73 -1.29 -26.17
N GLU A 219 -6.42 -1.39 -26.35
CA GLU A 219 -5.81 -2.00 -27.53
C GLU A 219 -6.16 -3.49 -27.68
N ILE A 220 -6.28 -4.24 -26.57
CA ILE A 220 -6.71 -5.64 -26.60
C ILE A 220 -8.15 -5.74 -27.10
N LEU A 221 -9.04 -4.88 -26.58
CA LEU A 221 -10.45 -4.87 -26.99
C LEU A 221 -10.61 -4.48 -28.45
N GLU A 222 -9.90 -3.44 -28.92
CA GLU A 222 -9.91 -3.04 -30.33
C GLU A 222 -9.45 -4.17 -31.26
N ARG A 223 -8.37 -4.88 -30.91
CA ARG A 223 -7.91 -6.04 -31.68
C ARG A 223 -8.93 -7.18 -31.67
N ALA A 224 -9.51 -7.50 -30.51
CA ALA A 224 -10.53 -8.53 -30.40
C ALA A 224 -11.77 -8.21 -31.24
N GLU A 225 -12.25 -6.96 -31.20
CA GLU A 225 -13.40 -6.49 -31.98
C GLU A 225 -13.11 -6.44 -33.47
N SER A 226 -11.87 -6.15 -33.87
CA SER A 226 -11.46 -6.15 -35.29
C SER A 226 -11.26 -7.56 -35.87
N ASN A 227 -11.19 -8.59 -35.03
CA ASN A 227 -10.96 -9.98 -35.46
C ASN A 227 -12.27 -10.63 -35.95
N PRO A 228 -12.38 -11.03 -37.24
CA PRO A 228 -13.58 -11.64 -37.80
C PRO A 228 -14.03 -12.91 -37.07
N ILE A 229 -13.09 -13.68 -36.51
CA ILE A 229 -13.34 -14.92 -35.78
C ILE A 229 -14.08 -14.65 -34.46
N ALA A 230 -13.78 -13.52 -33.80
CA ALA A 230 -14.40 -13.16 -32.52
C ALA A 230 -15.85 -12.65 -32.68
N ARG A 231 -16.23 -12.21 -33.88
CA ARG A 231 -17.58 -11.70 -34.17
C ARG A 231 -18.57 -12.81 -34.52
N ASN A 232 -18.09 -13.98 -34.95
CA ASN A 232 -18.95 -15.08 -35.35
C ASN A 232 -18.23 -16.43 -35.09
N PRO A 233 -18.43 -17.05 -33.91
CA PRO A 233 -17.73 -18.30 -33.53
C PRO A 233 -18.04 -19.48 -34.46
N ASP A 234 -19.08 -19.37 -35.30
CA ASP A 234 -19.49 -20.39 -36.27
C ASP A 234 -18.76 -20.28 -37.63
N VAL A 235 -17.85 -19.32 -37.83
CA VAL A 235 -17.09 -19.14 -39.10
C VAL A 235 -15.73 -19.88 -39.08
N GLN A 236 -15.64 -20.98 -38.34
CA GLN A 236 -14.48 -21.88 -38.37
C GLN A 236 -14.84 -23.22 -39.00
N ASN A 237 -15.02 -23.22 -40.31
CA ASN A 237 -14.60 -24.32 -41.19
C ASN A 237 -14.74 -23.87 -42.65
N PRO A 238 -13.68 -23.36 -43.30
CA PRO A 238 -13.59 -23.56 -44.74
C PRO A 238 -13.33 -25.05 -44.94
N GLU A 239 -14.24 -25.72 -45.64
CA GLU A 239 -14.03 -27.06 -46.15
C GLU A 239 -12.66 -27.12 -46.84
N VAL A 240 -11.83 -28.05 -46.38
CA VAL A 240 -10.57 -28.39 -47.02
C VAL A 240 -10.93 -29.30 -48.19
N ASP A 241 -11.05 -28.73 -49.38
CA ASP A 241 -10.97 -29.45 -50.65
C ASP A 241 -9.51 -29.66 -51.07
#